data_AF-G4ZXI8-F1
#
_entry.id   AF-G4ZXI8-F1
#
_cell.length_a   1.000
_cell.length_b   1.000
_cell.length_c   1.000
_cell.angle_alpha   90.00
_cell.angle_beta   90.00
_cell.angle_gamma   90.00
#
_symmetry.space_group_name_H-M   'P 1'
#
loop_
_entity.id
_entity.type
_entity.pdbx_description
1 polymer ?
#
loop_
_entity_poly.entity_id
_entity_poly.type
_entity_poly.pdbx_seq_one_letter_code
_entity_poly.pdbx_strand_id
1 'polypeptide(L)' 'VSKIIKHAAASNGFEPNRYSTHSVRIGGATALLNAGADRLVIKLMGRWLSNAFEDYPVLSANGTVDLARQMC' A
#
# COMPACT_ATOMS: atom_id res chain seq x y z
N VAL A 1 5.25 9.25 -16.49
CA VAL A 1 5.19 8.53 -15.19
C VAL A 1 5.31 7.01 -15.33
N SER A 2 4.40 6.32 -16.04
CA SER A 2 4.43 4.84 -16.15
C SER A 2 5.79 4.27 -16.61
N LYS A 3 6.40 4.82 -17.67
CA LYS A 3 7.74 4.41 -18.14
C LYS A 3 8.83 4.51 -17.05
N ILE A 4 8.78 5.57 -16.24
CA ILE A 4 9.75 5.81 -15.15
C ILE A 4 9.58 4.77 -14.05
N ILE A 5 8.34 4.48 -13.65
CA ILE A 5 8.03 3.45 -12.65
C ILE A 5 8.54 2.08 -13.13
N LYS A 6 8.26 1.73 -14.39
CA LYS A 6 8.70 0.45 -14.97
C LYS A 6 10.23 0.35 -15.03
N HIS A 7 10.91 1.43 -15.40
CA HIS A 7 12.37 1.47 -15.39
C HIS A 7 12.92 1.29 -13.97
N ALA A 8 12.37 2.01 -12.98
CA ALA A 8 12.76 1.85 -11.58
C ALA A 8 12.53 0.41 -11.08
N ALA A 9 11.40 -0.21 -11.46
CA ALA A 9 11.14 -1.61 -11.13
C ALA A 9 12.21 -2.55 -11.72
N ALA A 10 12.54 -2.39 -13.01
CA ALA A 10 13.60 -3.16 -13.66
C ALA A 10 14.96 -2.98 -12.96
N SER A 11 15.34 -1.74 -12.64
CA SER A 11 16.60 -1.42 -11.96
C SER A 11 16.72 -2.04 -10.57
N ASN A 12 15.59 -2.38 -9.93
CA ASN A 12 15.56 -3.05 -8.63
C ASN A 12 15.29 -4.57 -8.74
N GLY A 13 15.37 -5.14 -9.95
CA GLY A 13 15.19 -6.59 -10.17
C GLY A 13 13.73 -7.06 -10.17
N PHE A 14 12.75 -6.14 -10.20
CA PHE A 14 11.34 -6.48 -10.27
C PHE A 14 10.83 -6.57 -11.72
N GLU A 15 9.82 -7.40 -11.95
CA GLU A 15 9.17 -7.54 -13.27
C GLU A 15 8.40 -6.25 -13.63
N PRO A 16 8.83 -5.45 -14.62
CA PRO A 16 8.28 -4.11 -14.85
C PRO A 16 6.80 -4.08 -15.22
N ASN A 17 6.28 -5.15 -15.81
CA ASN A 17 4.88 -5.21 -16.23
C ASN A 17 3.90 -5.32 -15.06
N ARG A 18 4.37 -5.70 -13.87
CA ARG A 18 3.58 -5.69 -12.64
C ARG A 18 3.44 -4.29 -12.02
N TYR A 19 4.19 -3.30 -12.52
CA TYR A 19 4.24 -1.97 -11.94
C TYR A 19 3.61 -0.90 -12.84
N SER A 20 2.76 -0.09 -12.21
CA SER A 20 2.05 1.07 -12.74
C SER A 20 1.79 2.08 -11.63
N THR A 21 1.27 3.26 -11.98
CA THR A 21 0.81 4.24 -10.99
C THR A 21 -0.21 3.65 -10.00
N HIS A 22 -1.09 2.77 -10.48
CA HIS A 22 -2.09 2.11 -9.64
C HIS A 22 -1.44 1.15 -8.64
N SER A 23 -0.49 0.31 -9.09
CA SER A 23 0.23 -0.61 -8.19
C SER A 23 1.01 0.14 -7.09
N VAL A 24 1.61 1.29 -7.41
CA VAL A 24 2.34 2.10 -6.44
C VAL A 24 1.37 2.69 -5.40
N ARG A 25 0.18 3.12 -5.82
CA ARG A 25 -0.86 3.62 -4.91
C ARG A 25 -1.35 2.53 -3.96
N ILE A 26 -1.59 1.32 -4.46
CA ILE A 26 -1.93 0.16 -3.64
C ILE A 26 -0.80 -0.17 -2.67
N GLY A 27 0.45 -0.25 -3.16
CA GLY A 27 1.61 -0.53 -2.34
C GLY A 27 1.82 0.49 -1.21
N GLY A 28 1.57 1.78 -1.49
CA GLY A 28 1.59 2.83 -0.47
C GLY A 28 0.51 2.64 0.60
N ALA A 29 -0.72 2.28 0.20
CA ALA A 29 -1.80 1.99 1.15
C ALA A 29 -1.50 0.74 1.99
N THR A 30 -0.93 -0.31 1.39
CA THR A 30 -0.40 -1.49 2.09
C THR A 30 0.68 -1.12 3.10
N ALA A 31 1.65 -0.27 2.71
CA ALA A 31 2.72 0.16 3.60
C ALA A 31 2.18 0.94 4.80
N LEU A 32 1.22 1.86 4.59
CA LEU A 32 0.58 2.61 5.66
C LEU A 32 -0.21 1.71 6.62
N LEU A 33 -0.99 0.76 6.08
CA LEU A 33 -1.72 -0.21 6.91
C LEU A 33 -0.78 -0.99 7.83
N ASN A 34 0.34 -1.49 7.29
CA ASN A 34 1.32 -2.24 8.05
C ASN A 34 2.14 -1.39 9.03
N ALA A 35 2.15 -0.07 8.85
CA ALA A 35 2.71 0.87 9.83
C ALA A 35 1.71 1.23 10.94
N GLY A 36 0.51 0.64 10.95
CA GLY A 36 -0.54 0.93 11.93
C GLY A 36 -1.26 2.26 11.67
N ALA A 37 -1.16 2.83 10.47
CA ALA A 37 -1.86 4.06 10.15
C ALA A 37 -3.38 3.86 10.18
N ASP A 38 -4.08 4.84 10.74
CA ASP A 38 -5.55 4.84 10.78
C ASP A 38 -6.16 4.87 9.37
N ARG A 39 -7.34 4.28 9.23
CA ARG A 39 -8.11 4.21 7.99
C ARG A 39 -8.33 5.59 7.35
N LEU A 40 -8.63 6.63 8.13
CA LEU A 40 -8.83 7.98 7.60
C LEU A 40 -7.53 8.58 7.07
N VAL A 41 -6.40 8.29 7.70
CA VAL A 41 -5.08 8.70 7.23
C VAL A 41 -4.79 8.04 5.88
N ILE A 42 -5.02 6.74 5.74
CA ILE A 42 -4.82 6.01 4.48
C ILE A 42 -5.73 6.59 3.37
N LYS A 43 -7.00 6.85 3.69
CA LYS A 43 -7.96 7.45 2.76
C LYS A 43 -7.51 8.83 2.29
N LEU A 44 -7.08 9.69 3.23
CA LEU A 44 -6.63 11.05 2.96
C LEU A 44 -5.35 11.08 2.14
N MET A 45 -4.34 10.31 2.54
CA MET A 45 -3.04 10.23 1.86
C MET A 45 -3.19 9.67 0.45
N GLY A 46 -4.06 8.67 0.29
CA GLY A 46 -4.39 8.12 -1.01
C GLY A 46 -5.33 8.99 -1.84
N ARG A 47 -5.89 10.10 -1.31
CA ARG A 47 -6.92 10.93 -1.96
C ARG A 47 -8.10 10.12 -2.50
N TRP A 48 -8.56 9.15 -1.71
CA TRP A 48 -9.70 8.30 -2.08
C TRP A 48 -11.00 8.98 -1.71
N LEU A 49 -11.91 9.11 -2.68
CA LEU A 49 -13.23 9.68 -2.46
C LEU A 49 -14.15 8.65 -1.78
N SER A 50 -14.15 7.43 -2.30
CA SER A 50 -14.93 6.31 -1.77
C SER A 50 -14.11 5.43 -0.83
N ASN A 51 -14.77 4.44 -0.23
CA ASN A 51 -14.14 3.42 0.61
C ASN A 51 -13.61 2.21 -0.20
N ALA A 52 -13.67 2.25 -1.54
CA ALA A 52 -13.17 1.18 -2.41
C ALA A 52 -11.66 0.92 -2.24
N PHE A 53 -10.95 1.81 -1.54
CA PHE A 53 -9.54 1.60 -1.24
C PHE A 53 -9.30 0.49 -0.22
N GLU A 54 -10.30 0.12 0.58
CA GLU A 54 -10.19 -0.86 1.66
C GLU A 54 -9.85 -2.26 1.14
N ASP A 55 -10.20 -2.57 -0.11
CA ASP A 55 -9.98 -3.88 -0.73
C ASP A 55 -8.53 -4.11 -1.20
N TYR A 56 -7.70 -3.07 -1.25
CA TYR A 56 -6.35 -3.19 -1.82
C TYR A 56 -5.23 -3.49 -0.81
N PRO A 57 -5.16 -2.82 0.37
CA PRO A 57 -4.10 -3.04 1.34
C PRO A 57 -4.04 -4.48 1.82
N VAL A 58 -2.83 -5.02 1.94
CA VAL A 58 -2.61 -6.37 2.47
C VAL A 58 -1.94 -6.27 3.84
N LEU A 59 -2.55 -6.82 4.87
CA LEU A 59 -1.94 -6.91 6.19
C LEU A 59 -0.88 -8.02 6.20
N SER A 60 0.34 -7.69 6.60
CA SER A 60 1.47 -8.61 6.73
C SER A 60 1.67 -9.03 8.19
N ALA A 61 2.46 -10.08 8.42
CA ALA A 61 2.82 -10.53 9.77
C ALA A 61 3.46 -9.41 10.63
N ASN A 62 4.22 -8.52 10.00
CA ASN A 62 4.81 -7.37 10.70
C ASN A 62 3.74 -6.35 11.12
N GLY A 63 2.68 -6.17 10.33
CA GLY A 63 1.57 -5.28 10.67
C GLY A 63 0.69 -5.81 11.80
N THR A 64 0.77 -7.10 12.12
CA THR A 64 -0.06 -7.74 13.17
C THR A 64 0.59 -7.81 14.55
N VAL A 65 1.87 -7.44 14.69
CA VAL A 65 2.65 -7.68 15.93
C VAL A 65 2.06 -7.07 17.20
N ASP A 66 1.37 -5.94 17.07
CA ASP A 66 0.72 -5.23 18.17
C ASP A 66 -0.80 -5.41 18.21
N LEU A 67 -1.38 -6.05 17.18
CA LEU A 67 -2.83 -6.16 17.04
C LEU A 67 -3.44 -6.97 18.19
N ALA A 68 -2.74 -8.02 18.63
CA ALA A 68 -3.16 -8.82 19.78
C ALA A 68 -3.28 -7.99 21.08
N ARG A 69 -2.45 -6.94 21.24
CA ARG A 69 -2.51 -6.05 22.41
C ARG A 69 -3.71 -5.10 22.37
N GLN A 70 -4.30 -4.89 21.19
CA GLN A 70 -5.45 -4.01 20.98
C GLN A 70 -6.80 -4.75 21.02
N MET A 71 -6.79 -6.08 21.11
CA MET A 71 -8.00 -6.91 21.14
C MET A 71 -8.50 -7.24 22.55
N CYS A 72 -7.77 -6.86 23.61
CA CYS A 72 -8.14 -7.02 25.01
C CYS A 72 -8.65 -5.71 25.59
#